data_AF-A0A1Y3WTS9-F1
#
_entry.id   AF-A0A1Y3WTS9-F1
#
_cell.length_a   1.000
_cell.length_b   1.000
_cell.length_c   1.000
_cell.angle_alpha   90.00
_cell.angle_beta   90.00
_cell.angle_gamma   90.00
#
_symmetry.space_group_name_H-M   'P 1'
#
loop_
_entity.id
_entity.type
_entity.pdbx_description
1 polymer ?
#
loop_
_entity_poly.entity_id
_entity_poly.type
_entity_poly.pdbx_seq_one_letter_code
_entity_poly.pdbx_strand_id
1 'polypeptide(L)'
;MYFFSCIIIKFTKIFTIFEKIHLIFMEITTFHTIGNSFTVAGLYGGPAFLGNTRNGLVGTSASLEEQFVEQIKSTSCQIGVAEALSKATFSNRRCKLTHHLIGCPEFSMWTDIPSVYSDISVIRTDHSITVSGAGIAGSKVAITSGVNQQPEVKEDTSTNITFANASPNSVVTVYKNNAIPYVAPLYLQNDTLDTSQYFQVNDIHIGKAVDTNRTEGNVVIESGTLTFESNGDVWIGDGLIIKEGAALIIKNTGKAILSGGLVEGGGTLQIEAGEEIEIQPGFEAKAGANVEFK
;
A
#
# COMPACT_ATOMS: atom_id res chain seq x y z
N MET A 1 -28.19 4.90 -18.18
CA MET A 1 -27.64 5.61 -17.01
C MET A 1 -28.41 5.12 -15.79
N TYR A 2 -27.82 4.26 -14.97
CA TYR A 2 -28.53 3.71 -13.80
C TYR A 2 -28.47 4.73 -12.65
N PHE A 3 -29.59 5.41 -12.41
CA PHE A 3 -29.83 6.21 -11.22
C PHE A 3 -30.52 5.32 -10.19
N PHE A 4 -29.86 4.99 -9.08
CA PHE A 4 -30.55 4.41 -7.93
C PHE A 4 -30.94 5.54 -6.97
N SER A 5 -32.22 5.91 -7.02
CA SER A 5 -32.90 6.61 -5.94
C SER A 5 -32.77 5.81 -4.65
N CYS A 6 -32.60 6.50 -3.52
CA CYS A 6 -32.50 5.90 -2.20
C CYS A 6 -33.81 5.16 -1.84
N ILE A 7 -33.91 3.91 -2.27
CA ILE A 7 -34.84 2.91 -1.78
C ILE A 7 -33.96 1.77 -1.31
N ILE A 8 -34.02 1.49 -0.02
CA ILE A 8 -33.34 0.42 0.73
C ILE A 8 -33.11 -0.80 -0.18
N ILE A 9 -31.87 -0.98 -0.66
CA ILE A 9 -31.49 -2.14 -1.47
C ILE A 9 -31.03 -3.22 -0.50
N LYS A 10 -31.88 -4.24 -0.31
CA LYS A 10 -31.51 -5.50 0.35
C LYS A 10 -30.58 -6.28 -0.58
N PHE A 11 -29.33 -6.49 -0.17
CA PHE A 11 -28.49 -7.52 -0.77
C PHE A 11 -28.79 -8.87 -0.11
N THR A 12 -29.33 -9.82 -0.87
CA THR A 12 -29.21 -11.24 -0.57
C THR A 12 -29.24 -12.02 -1.88
N LYS A 13 -28.32 -12.98 -2.04
CA LYS A 13 -28.24 -13.97 -3.13
C LYS A 13 -29.64 -14.45 -3.53
N ILE A 14 -29.98 -14.29 -4.81
CA ILE A 14 -31.17 -14.91 -5.40
C ILE A 14 -30.84 -16.38 -5.62
N PHE A 15 -31.35 -17.25 -4.74
CA PHE A 15 -31.61 -18.65 -5.07
C PHE A 15 -33.10 -18.79 -5.35
N THR A 16 -33.43 -19.21 -6.56
CA THR A 16 -34.79 -19.53 -6.99
C THR A 16 -35.19 -20.89 -6.43
N ILE A 17 -36.00 -20.95 -5.38
CA ILE A 17 -36.82 -22.14 -5.07
C ILE A 17 -38.19 -21.68 -4.57
N PHE A 18 -39.22 -22.13 -5.28
CA PHE A 18 -40.64 -21.98 -4.97
C PHE A 18 -40.99 -22.74 -3.67
N GLU A 19 -41.95 -22.19 -2.94
CA GLU A 19 -42.76 -22.78 -1.84
C GLU A 19 -42.21 -22.85 -0.40
N LYS A 20 -43.08 -22.31 0.49
CA LYS A 20 -43.28 -22.58 1.92
C LYS A 20 -42.33 -21.96 2.97
N ILE A 21 -42.76 -20.78 3.42
CA ILE A 21 -42.90 -20.32 4.82
C ILE A 21 -42.10 -21.11 5.87
N HIS A 22 -40.91 -20.60 6.20
CA HIS A 22 -40.42 -20.54 7.58
C HIS A 22 -39.60 -19.26 7.76
N LEU A 23 -40.06 -18.39 8.67
CA LEU A 23 -39.39 -17.15 9.06
C LEU A 23 -38.06 -17.48 9.71
N ILE A 24 -36.98 -17.45 8.94
CA ILE A 24 -35.63 -17.28 9.49
C ILE A 24 -35.45 -15.78 9.71
N PHE A 25 -35.63 -15.34 10.95
CA PHE A 25 -35.15 -14.03 11.38
C PHE A 25 -33.61 -14.06 11.34
N MET A 26 -33.03 -13.60 10.23
CA MET A 26 -31.65 -13.13 10.23
C MET A 26 -31.62 -11.82 11.01
N GLU A 27 -31.01 -11.82 12.19
CA GLU A 27 -30.56 -10.59 12.83
C GLU A 27 -29.52 -9.92 11.92
N ILE A 28 -29.96 -8.92 11.14
CA ILE A 28 -29.04 -8.01 10.45
C ILE A 28 -28.61 -6.99 11.50
N THR A 29 -27.47 -7.24 12.15
CA THR A 29 -26.96 -6.42 13.25
C THR A 29 -26.23 -5.14 12.80
N THR A 30 -26.07 -4.90 11.49
CA THR A 30 -25.47 -3.64 10.98
C THR A 30 -26.21 -3.08 9.77
N PHE A 31 -26.75 -1.86 9.92
CA PHE A 31 -27.28 -1.08 8.80
C PHE A 31 -26.17 -0.21 8.22
N HIS A 32 -25.65 -0.59 7.04
CA HIS A 32 -24.71 0.26 6.29
C HIS A 32 -25.46 1.24 5.38
N THR A 33 -25.01 2.49 5.30
CA THR A 33 -25.38 3.37 4.20
C THR A 33 -24.75 2.85 2.90
N ILE A 34 -25.29 3.19 1.73
CA ILE A 34 -24.71 2.76 0.45
C ILE A 34 -23.24 3.16 0.35
N GLY A 35 -22.90 4.40 0.71
CA GLY A 35 -21.51 4.86 0.67
C GLY A 35 -20.59 4.04 1.58
N ASN A 36 -20.98 3.78 2.82
CA ASN A 36 -20.23 2.93 3.73
C ASN A 36 -20.10 1.50 3.19
N SER A 37 -21.20 0.92 2.72
CA SER A 37 -21.20 -0.43 2.15
C SER A 37 -20.29 -0.55 0.93
N PHE A 38 -20.26 0.49 0.09
CA PHE A 38 -19.47 0.53 -1.12
C PHE A 38 -17.97 0.69 -0.85
N THR A 39 -17.59 1.38 0.23
CA THR A 39 -16.18 1.67 0.53
C THR A 39 -15.52 0.69 1.50
N VAL A 40 -16.25 0.12 2.46
CA VAL A 40 -15.62 -0.64 3.58
C VAL A 40 -16.33 -1.92 4.03
N ALA A 41 -17.51 -2.27 3.52
CA ALA A 41 -18.29 -3.40 4.07
C ALA A 41 -17.87 -4.79 3.55
N GLY A 42 -16.87 -4.90 2.67
CA GLY A 42 -16.33 -6.18 2.24
C GLY A 42 -15.32 -6.05 1.10
N LEU A 43 -14.94 -7.19 0.52
CA LEU A 43 -14.02 -7.29 -0.63
C LEU A 43 -14.75 -7.00 -1.97
N TYR A 44 -15.54 -5.92 -2.00
CA TYR A 44 -16.30 -5.46 -3.16
C TYR A 44 -16.48 -3.93 -3.11
N GLY A 45 -16.94 -3.33 -4.21
CA GLY A 45 -17.22 -1.89 -4.29
C GLY A 45 -16.04 -1.11 -4.86
N GLY A 46 -15.70 0.02 -4.25
CA GLY A 46 -14.65 0.92 -4.74
C GLY A 46 -14.05 1.84 -3.68
N PRO A 47 -12.92 2.50 -4.00
CA PRO A 47 -12.11 3.24 -3.02
C PRO A 47 -12.77 4.53 -2.51
N ALA A 48 -13.76 5.03 -3.23
CA ALA A 48 -14.50 6.23 -2.87
C ALA A 48 -15.91 6.24 -3.46
N PHE A 49 -16.82 6.90 -2.76
CA PHE A 49 -18.20 7.12 -3.15
C PHE A 49 -18.54 8.60 -3.04
N LEU A 50 -19.16 9.15 -4.10
CA LEU A 50 -19.71 10.50 -4.08
C LEU A 50 -21.23 10.42 -4.10
N GLY A 51 -21.88 11.13 -3.19
CA GLY A 51 -23.35 11.16 -3.19
C GLY A 51 -23.97 12.03 -2.11
N ASN A 52 -25.29 12.18 -2.18
CA ASN A 52 -26.03 13.02 -1.24
C ASN A 52 -26.38 12.29 0.05
N THR A 53 -26.20 12.95 1.19
CA THR A 53 -26.65 12.48 2.52
C THR A 53 -28.11 12.84 2.81
N ARG A 54 -28.78 13.56 1.91
CA ARG A 54 -30.20 13.99 1.99
C ARG A 54 -30.82 13.94 0.59
N ASN A 55 -32.12 14.19 0.49
CA ASN A 55 -32.80 14.29 -0.80
C ASN A 55 -32.12 15.34 -1.70
N GLY A 56 -31.49 14.87 -2.78
CA GLY A 56 -30.93 15.67 -3.86
C GLY A 56 -31.94 15.85 -4.98
N LEU A 57 -31.95 17.03 -5.61
CA LEU A 57 -32.73 17.24 -6.83
C LEU A 57 -31.94 16.67 -8.01
N VAL A 58 -32.57 15.75 -8.76
CA VAL A 58 -31.93 14.97 -9.83
C VAL A 58 -31.10 15.85 -10.76
N GLY A 59 -31.68 16.93 -11.31
CA GLY A 59 -30.98 17.83 -12.21
C GLY A 59 -29.77 18.50 -11.57
N THR A 60 -29.92 19.07 -10.38
CA THR A 60 -28.80 19.76 -9.71
C THR A 60 -27.70 18.80 -9.25
N SER A 61 -28.05 17.58 -8.86
CA SER A 61 -27.05 16.59 -8.46
C SER A 61 -26.26 16.09 -9.67
N ALA A 62 -26.93 15.85 -10.81
CA ALA A 62 -26.26 15.52 -12.06
C ALA A 62 -25.32 16.66 -12.52
N SER A 63 -25.73 17.92 -12.43
CA SER A 63 -24.86 19.05 -12.79
C SER A 63 -23.67 19.22 -11.86
N LEU A 64 -23.79 18.89 -10.56
CA LEU A 64 -22.63 18.91 -9.65
C LEU A 64 -21.65 17.78 -9.99
N GLU A 65 -22.16 16.59 -10.30
CA GLU A 65 -21.35 15.46 -10.75
C GLU A 65 -20.63 15.77 -12.08
N GLU A 66 -21.29 16.43 -13.02
CA GLU A 66 -20.68 16.92 -14.25
C GLU A 66 -19.51 17.87 -13.97
N GLN A 67 -19.70 18.86 -13.08
CA GLN A 67 -18.61 19.76 -12.68
C GLN A 67 -17.47 19.03 -11.99
N PHE A 68 -17.76 18.02 -11.16
CA PHE A 68 -16.74 17.17 -10.56
C PHE A 68 -15.90 16.47 -11.65
N VAL A 69 -16.55 15.87 -12.65
CA VAL A 69 -15.87 15.21 -13.77
C VAL A 69 -15.04 16.21 -14.60
N GLU A 70 -15.53 17.44 -14.78
CA GLU A 70 -14.75 18.51 -15.42
C GLU A 70 -13.48 18.81 -14.61
N GLN A 71 -13.56 18.97 -13.29
CA GLN A 71 -12.39 19.21 -12.44
C GLN A 71 -11.37 18.06 -12.51
N ILE A 72 -11.83 16.80 -12.58
CA ILE A 72 -10.96 15.63 -12.76
C ILE A 72 -10.19 15.71 -14.08
N LYS A 73 -10.85 16.15 -15.17
CA LYS A 73 -10.25 16.23 -16.50
C LYS A 73 -9.33 17.43 -16.69
N SER A 74 -9.64 18.57 -16.06
CA SER A 74 -8.96 19.84 -16.34
C SER A 74 -7.93 20.24 -15.29
N THR A 75 -8.07 19.78 -14.05
CA THR A 75 -7.39 20.42 -12.91
C THR A 75 -6.64 19.45 -12.02
N SER A 76 -7.29 18.41 -11.49
CA SER A 76 -6.63 17.45 -10.61
C SER A 76 -7.34 16.12 -10.61
N CYS A 77 -6.59 15.03 -10.74
CA CYS A 77 -7.13 13.68 -10.62
C CYS A 77 -7.33 13.26 -9.15
N GLN A 78 -6.88 14.06 -8.18
CA GLN A 78 -7.18 13.83 -6.76
C GLN A 78 -8.65 14.15 -6.47
N ILE A 79 -9.40 13.13 -6.06
CA ILE A 79 -10.86 13.22 -5.97
C ILE A 79 -11.34 14.23 -4.92
N GLY A 80 -10.59 14.42 -3.82
CA GLY A 80 -10.91 15.43 -2.81
C GLY A 80 -10.75 16.85 -3.33
N VAL A 81 -9.72 17.10 -4.15
CA VAL A 81 -9.49 18.39 -4.79
C VAL A 81 -10.59 18.68 -5.81
N ALA A 82 -10.90 17.72 -6.67
CA ALA A 82 -11.96 17.86 -7.68
C ALA A 82 -13.36 18.10 -7.04
N GLU A 83 -13.67 17.40 -5.96
CA GLU A 83 -14.92 17.59 -5.21
C GLU A 83 -14.98 18.96 -4.53
N ALA A 84 -13.87 19.42 -3.93
CA ALA A 84 -13.81 20.73 -3.30
C ALA A 84 -13.99 21.85 -4.33
N LEU A 85 -13.34 21.75 -5.50
CA LEU A 85 -13.40 22.75 -6.55
C LEU A 85 -14.77 22.79 -7.25
N SER A 86 -15.37 21.64 -7.56
CA SER A 86 -16.73 21.59 -8.13
C SER A 86 -17.74 22.24 -7.19
N LYS A 87 -17.64 22.01 -5.89
CA LYS A 87 -18.47 22.71 -4.89
C LYS A 87 -18.12 24.20 -4.76
N ALA A 88 -16.87 24.62 -4.94
CA ALA A 88 -16.52 26.02 -4.81
C ALA A 88 -17.29 26.88 -5.85
N THR A 89 -17.44 26.38 -7.07
CA THR A 89 -18.06 27.09 -8.20
C THR A 89 -19.56 26.78 -8.39
N PHE A 90 -20.08 25.69 -7.81
CA PHE A 90 -21.48 25.31 -8.00
C PHE A 90 -22.47 26.26 -7.28
N SER A 91 -23.55 26.65 -7.95
CA SER A 91 -24.50 27.67 -7.45
C SER A 91 -25.49 27.16 -6.41
N ASN A 92 -25.90 25.89 -6.49
CA ASN A 92 -26.93 25.34 -5.60
C ASN A 92 -26.37 25.00 -4.21
N ARG A 93 -26.55 25.91 -3.24
CA ARG A 93 -26.06 25.74 -1.86
C ARG A 93 -26.51 24.44 -1.20
N ARG A 94 -27.76 24.02 -1.39
CA ARG A 94 -28.28 22.80 -0.75
C ARG A 94 -27.52 21.57 -1.25
N CYS A 95 -27.40 21.42 -2.58
CA CYS A 95 -26.71 20.29 -3.20
C CYS A 95 -25.26 20.19 -2.71
N LYS A 96 -24.54 21.31 -2.65
CA LYS A 96 -23.15 21.35 -2.14
C LYS A 96 -23.00 20.84 -0.71
N LEU A 97 -23.94 21.21 0.17
CA LEU A 97 -23.89 20.83 1.57
C LEU A 97 -24.35 19.40 1.81
N THR A 98 -25.11 18.81 0.89
CA THR A 98 -25.61 17.44 1.02
C THR A 98 -24.74 16.43 0.29
N HIS A 99 -24.04 16.82 -0.77
CA HIS A 99 -23.12 15.97 -1.50
C HIS A 99 -21.85 15.75 -0.67
N HIS A 100 -21.41 14.51 -0.54
CA HIS A 100 -20.23 14.15 0.25
C HIS A 100 -19.40 13.12 -0.49
N LEU A 101 -18.09 13.27 -0.34
CA LEU A 101 -17.11 12.24 -0.65
C LEU A 101 -16.94 11.35 0.58
N ILE A 102 -17.15 10.05 0.41
CA ILE A 102 -16.91 9.01 1.40
C ILE A 102 -15.75 8.14 0.88
N GLY A 103 -14.71 7.92 1.68
CA GLY A 103 -13.47 7.26 1.25
C GLY A 103 -12.25 8.15 1.46
N CYS A 104 -11.15 7.83 0.78
CA CYS A 104 -9.90 8.59 0.91
C CYS A 104 -9.90 9.82 -0.02
N PRO A 105 -9.85 11.07 0.49
CA PRO A 105 -9.84 12.26 -0.34
C PRO A 105 -8.55 12.47 -1.14
N GLU A 106 -7.44 11.86 -0.71
CA GLU A 106 -6.13 11.98 -1.35
C GLU A 106 -5.95 11.04 -2.55
N PHE A 107 -6.90 10.12 -2.76
CA PHE A 107 -6.88 9.18 -3.86
C PHE A 107 -6.85 9.90 -5.22
N SER A 108 -5.87 9.57 -6.06
CA SER A 108 -5.79 10.03 -7.45
C SER A 108 -6.42 9.00 -8.37
N MET A 109 -7.43 9.40 -9.13
CA MET A 109 -8.12 8.55 -10.09
C MET A 109 -7.27 8.33 -11.34
N TRP A 110 -7.18 7.08 -11.81
CA TRP A 110 -6.69 6.82 -13.16
C TRP A 110 -7.73 7.28 -14.18
N THR A 111 -7.31 8.16 -15.08
CA THR A 111 -8.14 8.73 -16.15
C THR A 111 -7.89 8.06 -17.51
N ASP A 112 -6.92 7.16 -17.58
CA ASP A 112 -6.59 6.32 -18.73
C ASP A 112 -6.03 4.97 -18.24
N ILE A 113 -5.73 4.06 -19.16
CA ILE A 113 -5.05 2.79 -18.86
C ILE A 113 -3.68 3.11 -18.25
N PRO A 114 -3.39 2.66 -17.01
CA PRO A 114 -2.13 3.00 -16.36
C PRO A 114 -0.94 2.35 -17.06
N SER A 115 0.09 3.14 -17.28
CA SER A 115 1.37 2.68 -17.82
C SER A 115 2.20 1.94 -16.76
N VAL A 116 3.11 1.08 -17.21
CA VAL A 116 4.09 0.39 -16.34
C VAL A 116 5.45 1.02 -16.54
N TYR A 117 6.18 1.29 -15.46
CA TYR A 117 7.56 1.74 -15.55
C TYR A 117 8.45 0.62 -16.11
N SER A 118 9.32 0.95 -17.07
CA SER A 118 10.39 0.07 -17.53
C SER A 118 11.74 0.62 -17.08
N ASP A 119 12.66 -0.29 -16.74
CA ASP A 119 14.09 0.00 -16.52
C ASP A 119 14.38 1.06 -15.45
N ILE A 120 13.66 1.01 -14.32
CA ILE A 120 14.00 1.84 -13.15
C ILE A 120 15.21 1.25 -12.44
N SER A 121 16.25 2.08 -12.29
CA SER A 121 17.45 1.74 -11.53
C SER A 121 17.49 2.54 -10.23
N VAL A 122 17.73 1.84 -9.11
CA VAL A 122 17.92 2.44 -7.79
C VAL A 122 19.31 2.08 -7.30
N ILE A 123 20.19 3.08 -7.29
CA ILE A 123 21.55 2.96 -6.76
C ILE A 123 21.56 3.53 -5.35
N ARG A 124 22.13 2.77 -4.41
CA ARG A 124 22.26 3.15 -3.01
C ARG A 124 23.72 3.28 -2.65
N THR A 125 24.05 4.28 -1.84
CA THR A 125 25.34 4.38 -1.14
C THR A 125 25.04 4.51 0.34
N ASP A 126 26.07 4.49 1.20
CA ASP A 126 25.87 4.64 2.65
C ASP A 126 25.13 5.94 3.06
N HIS A 127 25.10 6.95 2.18
CA HIS A 127 24.53 8.27 2.49
C HIS A 127 23.62 8.82 1.39
N SER A 128 23.26 8.02 0.37
CA SER A 128 22.39 8.50 -0.71
C SER A 128 21.61 7.41 -1.40
N ILE A 129 20.47 7.82 -1.97
CA ILE A 129 19.68 7.01 -2.89
C ILE A 129 19.50 7.80 -4.18
N THR A 130 19.85 7.19 -5.31
CA THR A 130 19.65 7.76 -6.64
C THR A 130 18.73 6.85 -7.45
N VAL A 131 17.61 7.42 -7.89
CA VAL A 131 16.61 6.76 -8.73
C VAL A 131 16.72 7.31 -10.14
N SER A 132 16.85 6.43 -11.13
CA SER A 132 17.00 6.81 -12.53
C SER A 132 16.19 5.93 -13.47
N GLY A 133 15.77 6.46 -14.60
CA GLY A 133 15.06 5.71 -15.64
C GLY A 133 14.39 6.62 -16.66
N ALA A 134 14.18 6.13 -17.88
CA ALA A 134 13.57 6.93 -18.95
C ALA A 134 12.13 7.37 -18.62
N GLY A 135 11.39 6.55 -17.87
CA GLY A 135 9.99 6.79 -17.52
C GLY A 135 9.76 7.68 -16.29
N ILE A 136 10.82 8.10 -15.57
CA ILE A 136 10.64 8.76 -14.26
C ILE A 136 10.34 10.26 -14.35
N ALA A 137 10.64 10.91 -15.48
CA ALA A 137 10.37 12.34 -15.64
C ALA A 137 8.89 12.67 -15.32
N GLY A 138 8.67 13.65 -14.44
CA GLY A 138 7.35 14.04 -13.95
C GLY A 138 6.73 13.05 -12.95
N SER A 139 7.50 12.10 -12.43
CA SER A 139 7.06 11.22 -11.35
C SER A 139 7.45 11.78 -9.99
N LYS A 140 6.64 11.42 -9.00
CA LYS A 140 7.02 11.54 -7.60
C LYS A 140 7.84 10.33 -7.20
N VAL A 141 8.97 10.57 -6.56
CA VAL A 141 9.76 9.54 -5.88
C VAL A 141 9.64 9.81 -4.39
N ALA A 142 9.19 8.80 -3.65
CA ALA A 142 9.07 8.84 -2.20
C ALA A 142 10.05 7.86 -1.58
N ILE A 143 10.74 8.29 -0.53
CA ILE A 143 11.55 7.41 0.33
C ILE A 143 11.04 7.42 1.77
N THR A 144 11.06 6.27 2.42
CA THR A 144 10.73 6.15 3.85
C THR A 144 11.60 5.10 4.53
N SER A 145 12.11 5.43 5.71
CA SER A 145 12.86 4.53 6.58
C SER A 145 12.00 3.92 7.70
N GLY A 146 10.67 4.06 7.63
CA GLY A 146 9.71 3.41 8.56
C GLY A 146 9.64 3.98 9.98
N VAL A 147 10.57 4.85 10.38
CA VAL A 147 10.57 5.53 11.68
C VAL A 147 9.56 6.67 11.75
N ASN A 148 8.25 6.40 11.88
CA ASN A 148 7.15 7.36 12.19
C ASN A 148 7.22 8.74 11.49
N GLN A 149 7.89 8.82 10.34
CA GLN A 149 8.21 10.04 9.64
C GLN A 149 7.45 10.05 8.33
N GLN A 150 6.99 11.24 7.94
CA GLN A 150 6.44 11.41 6.62
C GLN A 150 7.52 11.04 5.59
N PRO A 151 7.14 10.34 4.49
CA PRO A 151 8.09 10.05 3.44
C PRO A 151 8.67 11.35 2.89
N GLU A 152 9.97 11.35 2.59
CA GLU A 152 10.55 12.44 1.80
C GLU A 152 10.14 12.22 0.35
N VAL A 153 9.48 13.23 -0.26
CA VAL A 153 8.97 13.15 -1.63
C VAL A 153 9.66 14.20 -2.49
N LYS A 154 10.19 13.78 -3.64
CA LYS A 154 10.70 14.65 -4.69
C LYS A 154 9.94 14.43 -5.98
N GLU A 155 9.73 15.51 -6.72
CA GLU A 155 9.14 15.51 -8.05
C GLU A 155 10.02 16.39 -8.93
N ASP A 156 10.47 15.84 -10.05
CA ASP A 156 11.29 16.57 -11.02
C ASP A 156 10.97 16.08 -12.44
N THR A 157 11.24 16.94 -13.41
CA THR A 157 11.24 16.65 -14.84
C THR A 157 12.49 15.91 -15.31
N SER A 158 13.51 15.78 -14.45
CA SER A 158 14.73 15.02 -14.72
C SER A 158 14.49 13.52 -14.77
N THR A 159 15.39 12.80 -15.44
CA THR A 159 15.42 11.33 -15.48
C THR A 159 16.27 10.72 -14.37
N ASN A 160 16.72 11.54 -13.41
CA ASN A 160 17.51 11.12 -12.26
C ASN A 160 17.16 11.98 -11.04
N ILE A 161 16.68 11.33 -9.97
CA ILE A 161 16.31 11.98 -8.71
C ILE A 161 17.19 11.41 -7.61
N THR A 162 17.89 12.28 -6.89
CA THR A 162 18.80 11.90 -5.80
C THR A 162 18.34 12.44 -4.45
N PHE A 163 18.36 11.56 -3.46
CA PHE A 163 18.16 11.86 -2.04
C PHE A 163 19.52 11.80 -1.35
N ALA A 164 20.05 12.96 -0.97
CA ALA A 164 21.28 13.07 -0.20
C ALA A 164 20.97 12.90 1.29
N ASN A 165 21.90 12.30 2.02
CA ASN A 165 21.77 11.98 3.45
C ASN A 165 20.56 11.07 3.77
N ALA A 166 20.13 10.27 2.79
CA ALA A 166 19.06 9.29 2.98
C ALA A 166 19.63 8.00 3.56
N SER A 167 18.89 7.35 4.45
CA SER A 167 19.21 5.97 4.85
C SER A 167 19.08 5.06 3.64
N PRO A 168 20.11 4.28 3.27
CA PRO A 168 20.03 3.37 2.14
C PRO A 168 19.08 2.18 2.36
N ASN A 169 18.68 1.92 3.60
CA ASN A 169 17.66 0.92 3.94
C ASN A 169 16.22 1.44 3.75
N SER A 170 16.04 2.63 3.18
CA SER A 170 14.71 3.20 2.91
C SER A 170 13.99 2.47 1.78
N VAL A 171 12.68 2.30 1.93
CA VAL A 171 11.78 1.88 0.85
C VAL A 171 11.67 3.00 -0.17
N VAL A 172 11.78 2.66 -1.46
CA VAL A 172 11.69 3.62 -2.57
C VAL A 172 10.45 3.32 -3.38
N THR A 173 9.57 4.31 -3.53
CA THR A 173 8.36 4.22 -4.36
C THR A 173 8.36 5.31 -5.41
N VAL A 174 8.11 4.93 -6.67
CA VAL A 174 7.98 5.83 -7.82
C VAL A 174 6.54 5.79 -8.31
N TYR A 175 5.88 6.94 -8.42
CA TYR A 175 4.49 7.01 -8.82
C TYR A 175 4.15 8.31 -9.55
N LYS A 176 3.18 8.23 -10.45
CA LYS A 176 2.54 9.38 -11.10
C LYS A 176 1.13 9.03 -11.51
N ASN A 177 0.36 10.04 -11.93
CA ASN A 177 -0.97 9.80 -12.45
C ASN A 177 -0.92 8.90 -13.71
N ASN A 178 -1.86 7.95 -13.83
CA ASN A 178 -1.91 6.96 -14.91
C ASN A 178 -0.62 6.13 -15.06
N ALA A 179 0.04 5.81 -13.95
CA ALA A 179 1.08 4.80 -13.89
C ALA A 179 0.81 3.84 -12.72
N ILE A 180 1.14 2.57 -12.91
CA ILE A 180 1.20 1.60 -11.82
C ILE A 180 2.39 1.99 -10.94
N PRO A 181 2.19 2.24 -9.63
CA PRO A 181 3.29 2.56 -8.73
C PRO A 181 4.37 1.47 -8.77
N TYR A 182 5.63 1.90 -8.88
CA TYR A 182 6.78 1.03 -8.81
C TYR A 182 7.37 1.09 -7.41
N VAL A 183 7.48 -0.05 -6.73
CA VAL A 183 8.19 -0.18 -5.45
C VAL A 183 9.48 -0.94 -5.71
N ALA A 184 10.62 -0.31 -5.42
CA ALA A 184 11.91 -0.92 -5.70
C ALA A 184 12.22 -2.08 -4.75
N PRO A 185 13.07 -3.05 -5.16
CA PRO A 185 13.65 -4.02 -4.25
C PRO A 185 14.28 -3.35 -3.03
N LEU A 186 14.00 -3.89 -1.86
CA LEU A 186 14.56 -3.44 -0.59
C LEU A 186 15.85 -4.22 -0.28
N TYR A 187 16.93 -3.51 0.04
CA TYR A 187 18.19 -4.08 0.49
C TYR A 187 18.44 -3.62 1.93
N LEU A 188 18.23 -4.52 2.88
CA LEU A 188 18.48 -4.29 4.29
C LEU A 188 19.88 -4.82 4.64
N GLN A 189 20.77 -3.90 5.02
CA GLN A 189 22.18 -4.17 5.32
C GLN A 189 22.69 -3.15 6.34
N ASN A 190 23.62 -3.57 7.20
CA ASN A 190 24.35 -2.72 8.14
C ASN A 190 23.43 -1.78 8.93
N ASP A 191 22.47 -2.38 9.64
CA ASP A 191 21.46 -1.63 10.39
C ASP A 191 21.10 -2.33 11.69
N THR A 192 20.67 -1.53 12.67
CA THR A 192 20.11 -2.02 13.92
C THR A 192 18.71 -1.46 14.09
N LEU A 193 17.72 -2.35 14.06
CA LEU A 193 16.31 -2.02 14.18
C LEU A 193 15.86 -2.34 15.61
N ASP A 194 15.45 -1.31 16.34
CA ASP A 194 15.06 -1.37 17.75
C ASP A 194 13.60 -0.98 17.98
N THR A 195 12.82 -0.84 16.91
CA THR A 195 11.41 -0.41 16.95
C THR A 195 10.57 -1.22 15.99
N SER A 196 9.29 -1.41 16.34
CA SER A 196 8.34 -2.09 15.46
C SER A 196 8.03 -1.24 14.23
N GLN A 197 8.10 -1.87 13.05
CA GLN A 197 7.88 -1.22 11.77
C GLN A 197 7.14 -2.17 10.82
N TYR A 198 6.36 -1.59 9.90
CA TYR A 198 5.61 -2.32 8.89
C TYR A 198 5.89 -1.71 7.52
N PHE A 199 6.22 -2.56 6.55
CA PHE A 199 6.54 -2.13 5.20
C PHE A 199 5.83 -2.98 4.16
N GLN A 200 5.34 -2.32 3.11
CA GLN A 200 4.93 -2.96 1.87
C GLN A 200 6.03 -2.73 0.84
N VAL A 201 6.56 -3.80 0.28
CA VAL A 201 7.73 -3.81 -0.60
C VAL A 201 7.51 -4.76 -1.78
N ASN A 202 8.38 -4.69 -2.79
CA ASN A 202 8.42 -5.71 -3.83
C ASN A 202 9.31 -6.85 -3.36
N ASP A 203 10.54 -6.93 -3.86
CA ASP A 203 11.54 -7.90 -3.46
C ASP A 203 12.28 -7.46 -2.19
N ILE A 204 12.81 -8.42 -1.43
CA ILE A 204 13.56 -8.16 -0.19
C ILE A 204 14.88 -8.93 -0.19
N HIS A 205 15.98 -8.22 0.04
CA HIS A 205 17.28 -8.82 0.34
C HIS A 205 17.73 -8.36 1.73
N ILE A 206 18.01 -9.30 2.62
CA ILE A 206 18.48 -9.04 3.99
C ILE A 206 19.80 -9.75 4.20
N GLY A 207 20.83 -9.04 4.68
CA GLY A 207 22.10 -9.65 5.05
C GLY A 207 23.24 -8.65 5.12
N LYS A 208 24.44 -9.14 5.44
CA LYS A 208 25.60 -8.29 5.68
C LYS A 208 26.20 -7.64 4.44
N ALA A 209 25.96 -8.22 3.26
CA ALA A 209 26.60 -7.84 2.00
C ALA A 209 25.65 -8.10 0.81
N VAL A 210 24.40 -7.62 0.92
CA VAL A 210 23.38 -7.76 -0.13
C VAL A 210 23.42 -6.63 -1.17
N ASP A 211 24.11 -5.52 -0.89
CA ASP A 211 24.37 -4.44 -1.83
C ASP A 211 25.86 -4.08 -1.83
N THR A 212 26.51 -4.24 -2.99
CA THR A 212 27.95 -4.06 -3.16
C THR A 212 28.39 -2.60 -3.14
N ASN A 213 27.45 -1.64 -3.21
CA ASN A 213 27.76 -0.20 -3.18
C ASN A 213 27.78 0.38 -1.76
N ARG A 214 27.59 -0.48 -0.75
CA ARG A 214 27.38 -0.09 0.64
C ARG A 214 28.37 -0.81 1.54
N THR A 215 28.66 -0.19 2.69
CA THR A 215 29.49 -0.81 3.72
C THR A 215 28.82 -2.09 4.23
N GLU A 216 29.59 -3.17 4.27
CA GLU A 216 29.14 -4.44 4.83
C GLU A 216 28.88 -4.32 6.32
N GLY A 217 27.85 -5.00 6.81
CA GLY A 217 27.54 -5.03 8.23
C GLY A 217 26.22 -5.75 8.52
N ASN A 218 26.12 -6.33 9.70
CA ASN A 218 24.96 -7.13 10.08
C ASN A 218 23.66 -6.32 10.08
N VAL A 219 22.56 -7.01 9.87
CA VAL A 219 21.21 -6.52 10.15
C VAL A 219 20.80 -7.11 11.48
N VAL A 220 20.66 -6.26 12.50
CA VAL A 220 20.29 -6.69 13.85
C VAL A 220 18.89 -6.19 14.15
N ILE A 221 17.95 -7.09 14.38
CA ILE A 221 16.64 -6.75 14.94
C ILE A 221 16.78 -6.88 16.45
N GLU A 222 17.08 -5.75 17.08
CA GLU A 222 17.40 -5.63 18.50
C GLU A 222 16.15 -5.77 19.37
N SER A 223 15.03 -5.15 18.95
CA SER A 223 13.75 -5.27 19.64
C SER A 223 12.57 -4.90 18.73
N GLY A 224 11.36 -5.21 19.18
CA GLY A 224 10.13 -4.92 18.44
C GLY A 224 9.84 -5.94 17.33
N THR A 225 8.89 -5.60 16.46
CA THR A 225 8.44 -6.45 15.36
C THR A 225 8.61 -5.75 14.04
N LEU A 226 9.50 -6.29 13.19
CA LEU A 226 9.65 -5.87 11.81
C LEU A 226 8.75 -6.74 10.93
N THR A 227 7.78 -6.11 10.27
CA THR A 227 6.83 -6.80 9.38
C THR A 227 7.00 -6.35 7.95
N PHE A 228 7.12 -7.31 7.04
CA PHE A 228 7.11 -7.07 5.59
C PHE A 228 5.93 -7.78 4.94
N GLU A 229 5.22 -7.04 4.08
CA GLU A 229 4.38 -7.60 3.03
C GLU A 229 5.05 -7.35 1.68
N SER A 230 5.46 -8.44 1.03
CA SER A 230 6.22 -8.46 -0.21
C SER A 230 5.38 -9.03 -1.35
N ASN A 231 5.36 -8.34 -2.49
CA ASN A 231 4.75 -8.86 -3.71
C ASN A 231 5.72 -9.70 -4.57
N GLY A 232 6.91 -10.00 -4.04
CA GLY A 232 7.99 -10.63 -4.79
C GLY A 232 8.72 -11.70 -3.99
N ASP A 233 9.99 -11.86 -4.32
CA ASP A 233 10.88 -12.85 -3.73
C ASP A 233 11.64 -12.28 -2.53
N VAL A 234 12.05 -13.17 -1.64
CA VAL A 234 12.74 -12.84 -0.40
C VAL A 234 14.05 -13.63 -0.32
N TRP A 235 15.14 -12.93 -0.03
CA TRP A 235 16.45 -13.52 0.21
C TRP A 235 16.99 -13.08 1.56
N ILE A 236 17.27 -14.06 2.42
CA ILE A 236 17.92 -13.86 3.71
C ILE A 236 19.29 -14.51 3.66
N GLY A 237 20.34 -13.69 3.62
CA GLY A 237 21.73 -14.12 3.64
C GLY A 237 22.36 -14.06 5.03
N ASP A 238 23.67 -14.30 5.08
CA ASP A 238 24.46 -14.19 6.30
C ASP A 238 24.37 -12.77 6.90
N GLY A 239 24.46 -12.67 8.23
CA GLY A 239 24.46 -11.40 8.95
C GLY A 239 23.10 -10.86 9.40
N LEU A 240 21.97 -11.55 9.13
CA LEU A 240 20.73 -11.30 9.87
C LEU A 240 20.86 -11.83 11.30
N ILE A 241 20.52 -11.03 12.31
CA ILE A 241 20.48 -11.43 13.72
C ILE A 241 19.16 -10.96 14.33
N ILE A 242 18.35 -11.89 14.82
CA ILE A 242 17.10 -11.60 15.54
C ILE A 242 17.33 -11.86 17.02
N LYS A 243 17.28 -10.80 17.83
CA LYS A 243 17.52 -10.85 19.28
C LYS A 243 16.35 -11.43 20.07
N GLU A 244 16.60 -11.74 21.34
CA GLU A 244 15.58 -12.13 22.30
C GLU A 244 14.46 -11.09 22.37
N GLY A 245 13.19 -11.53 22.25
CA GLY A 245 12.03 -10.66 22.30
C GLY A 245 11.78 -9.84 21.02
N ALA A 246 12.66 -9.94 20.02
CA ALA A 246 12.46 -9.34 18.70
C ALA A 246 11.77 -10.32 17.73
N ALA A 247 11.11 -9.77 16.70
CA ALA A 247 10.42 -10.56 15.69
C ALA A 247 10.64 -10.02 14.28
N LEU A 248 10.89 -10.93 13.33
CA LEU A 248 10.80 -10.71 11.89
C LEU A 248 9.61 -11.50 11.34
N ILE A 249 8.66 -10.80 10.73
CA ILE A 249 7.49 -11.38 10.09
C ILE A 249 7.51 -11.00 8.62
N ILE A 250 7.54 -11.98 7.73
CA ILE A 250 7.53 -11.78 6.29
C ILE A 250 6.35 -12.54 5.70
N LYS A 251 5.54 -11.83 4.93
CA LYS A 251 4.51 -12.42 4.07
C LYS A 251 4.87 -12.05 2.64
N ASN A 252 5.16 -13.03 1.81
CA ASN A 252 5.55 -12.78 0.43
C ASN A 252 4.79 -13.65 -0.56
N THR A 253 4.50 -13.15 -1.75
CA THR A 253 3.78 -13.93 -2.77
C THR A 253 4.70 -14.85 -3.57
N GLY A 254 6.00 -14.55 -3.63
CA GLY A 254 7.00 -15.33 -4.34
C GLY A 254 7.69 -16.38 -3.45
N LYS A 255 8.98 -16.59 -3.74
CA LYS A 255 9.85 -17.55 -3.05
C LYS A 255 10.57 -16.91 -1.88
N ALA A 256 10.92 -17.71 -0.88
CA ALA A 256 11.80 -17.30 0.21
C ALA A 256 13.04 -18.21 0.27
N ILE A 257 14.22 -17.62 0.14
CA ILE A 257 15.51 -18.33 0.19
C ILE A 257 16.29 -17.85 1.42
N LEU A 258 16.59 -18.77 2.31
CA LEU A 258 17.36 -18.54 3.52
C LEU A 258 18.72 -19.22 3.39
N SER A 259 19.77 -18.45 3.14
CA SER A 259 21.16 -18.90 3.06
C SER A 259 22.02 -18.47 4.24
N GLY A 260 21.44 -17.76 5.19
CA GLY A 260 22.09 -17.38 6.44
C GLY A 260 21.09 -16.83 7.46
N GLY A 261 21.63 -16.31 8.55
CA GLY A 261 20.86 -15.64 9.59
C GLY A 261 20.82 -16.43 10.90
N LEU A 262 20.71 -15.69 12.00
CA LEU A 262 20.69 -16.21 13.36
C LEU A 262 19.43 -15.75 14.08
N VAL A 263 18.64 -16.69 14.58
CA VAL A 263 17.55 -16.42 15.52
C VAL A 263 18.01 -16.79 16.92
N GLU A 264 18.17 -15.81 17.81
CA GLU A 264 18.56 -16.05 19.20
C GLU A 264 17.40 -16.66 20.01
N GLY A 265 17.72 -17.21 21.19
CA GLY A 265 16.69 -17.77 22.07
C GLY A 265 15.69 -16.68 22.46
N GLY A 266 14.39 -16.97 22.34
CA GLY A 266 13.32 -15.99 22.54
C GLY A 266 13.08 -15.04 21.37
N GLY A 267 13.90 -15.06 20.31
CA GLY A 267 13.66 -14.36 19.05
C GLY A 267 12.64 -15.09 18.18
N THR A 268 11.99 -14.36 17.27
CA THR A 268 10.95 -14.91 16.39
C THR A 268 11.23 -14.63 14.91
N LEU A 269 11.17 -15.67 14.08
CA LEU A 269 11.13 -15.58 12.63
C LEU A 269 9.86 -16.26 12.11
N GLN A 270 9.02 -15.52 11.39
CA GLN A 270 7.87 -16.06 10.69
C GLN A 270 7.95 -15.70 9.22
N ILE A 271 7.86 -16.69 8.34
CA ILE A 271 7.77 -16.48 6.89
C ILE A 271 6.56 -17.24 6.35
N GLU A 272 5.70 -16.53 5.64
CA GLU A 272 4.58 -17.07 4.87
C GLU A 272 4.84 -16.79 3.40
N ALA A 273 5.20 -17.82 2.64
CA ALA A 273 5.57 -17.69 1.23
C ALA A 273 4.46 -18.23 0.31
N GLY A 274 4.17 -17.52 -0.77
CA GLY A 274 3.17 -17.92 -1.77
C GLY A 274 3.65 -19.04 -2.70
N GLU A 275 4.97 -19.20 -2.86
CA GLU A 275 5.59 -20.26 -3.64
C GLU A 275 6.36 -21.27 -2.77
N GLU A 276 7.70 -21.21 -2.76
CA GLU A 276 8.57 -22.17 -2.06
C GLU A 276 9.43 -21.49 -0.99
N ILE A 277 9.77 -22.26 0.05
CA ILE A 277 10.73 -21.88 1.08
C ILE A 277 11.94 -22.81 0.97
N GLU A 278 13.10 -22.24 0.61
CA GLU A 278 14.37 -22.95 0.53
C GLU A 278 15.27 -22.55 1.70
N ILE A 279 15.67 -23.52 2.51
CA ILE A 279 16.62 -23.32 3.62
C ILE A 279 17.94 -23.99 3.25
N GLN A 280 18.96 -23.17 3.05
CA GLN A 280 20.32 -23.58 2.70
C GLN A 280 21.22 -23.61 3.96
N PRO A 281 22.40 -24.27 3.89
CA PRO A 281 23.36 -24.23 4.98
C PRO A 281 23.76 -22.80 5.35
N GLY A 282 23.72 -22.47 6.64
CA GLY A 282 24.09 -21.14 7.15
C GLY A 282 23.03 -20.50 8.04
N PHE A 283 21.77 -20.90 7.90
CA PHE A 283 20.72 -20.49 8.83
C PHE A 283 20.83 -21.22 10.18
N GLU A 284 20.76 -20.49 11.28
CA GLU A 284 20.84 -21.01 12.65
C GLU A 284 19.68 -20.49 13.52
N ALA A 285 19.05 -21.38 14.27
CA ALA A 285 18.09 -21.05 15.31
C ALA A 285 18.56 -21.63 16.64
N LYS A 286 18.78 -20.76 17.64
CA LYS A 286 19.21 -21.18 18.98
C LYS A 286 18.05 -21.82 19.74
N ALA A 287 18.38 -22.61 20.77
CA ALA A 287 17.38 -23.19 21.66
C ALA A 287 16.48 -22.08 22.26
N GLY A 288 15.17 -22.27 22.16
CA GLY A 288 14.16 -21.29 22.59
C GLY A 288 13.78 -20.25 21.53
N ALA A 289 14.36 -20.29 20.32
CA ALA A 289 13.89 -19.48 19.19
C ALA A 289 12.53 -19.98 18.68
N ASN A 290 11.69 -19.06 18.20
CA ASN A 290 10.41 -19.37 17.56
C ASN A 290 10.55 -19.18 16.05
N VAL A 291 10.57 -20.28 15.30
CA VAL A 291 10.69 -20.23 13.83
C VAL A 291 9.47 -20.91 13.21
N GLU A 292 8.74 -20.19 12.37
CA GLU A 292 7.55 -20.67 11.67
C GLU A 292 7.66 -20.40 10.16
N PHE A 293 7.45 -21.44 9.37
CA PHE A 293 7.43 -21.39 7.90
C PHE A 293 6.06 -21.89 7.42
N LYS A 294 5.37 -21.08 6.62
CA LYS A 294 4.03 -21.34 6.08
C LYS A 294 4.03 -21.28 4.56
#